data_AF-A0A0G0IQ09-F1
#
_entry.id   AF-A0A0G0IQ09-F1
#
_cell.length_a   1.000
_cell.length_b   1.000
_cell.length_c   1.000
_cell.angle_alpha   90.00
_cell.angle_beta   90.00
_cell.angle_gamma   90.00
#
_symmetry.space_group_name_H-M   'P 1'
#
loop_
_entity.id
_entity.type
_entity.pdbx_description
1 polymer ?
#
loop_
_entity_poly.entity_id
_entity_poly.type
_entity_poly.pdbx_seq_one_letter_code
_entity_poly.pdbx_strand_id
1 'polypeptide(L)'
;MGLIEALGTLVGIALGAWLGGIFYKDTGDWLSSFMFGQKNVAYVVAFVLIYVVSSKAIGILFWFLNKIFKLIAIIPFLKTINRVAGATLGLIEAALMLGVILIFLSHFPFSSWLTAELAKSQIALWLMAIAKVLTPLLPKVLFLQ
;
A
#
# COMPACT_ATOMS: atom_id res chain seq x y z
N MET A 1 2.15 -14.98 -10.18
CA MET A 1 3.27 -14.13 -9.74
C MET A 1 4.52 -14.99 -9.67
N GLY A 2 5.63 -14.55 -10.26
CA GLY A 2 6.93 -15.16 -9.92
C GLY A 2 7.47 -14.62 -8.59
N LEU A 3 8.48 -15.27 -8.00
CA LEU A 3 9.11 -14.77 -6.76
C LEU A 3 9.66 -13.35 -6.92
N ILE A 4 10.30 -13.06 -8.07
CA ILE A 4 10.82 -11.72 -8.41
C ILE A 4 9.71 -10.68 -8.50
N GLU A 5 8.54 -11.08 -9.02
CA GLU A 5 7.39 -10.19 -9.16
C GLU A 5 6.79 -9.88 -7.79
N ALA A 6 6.62 -10.89 -6.93
CA ALA A 6 6.15 -10.74 -5.55
C ALA A 6 7.08 -9.86 -4.70
N LEU A 7 8.40 -10.03 -4.85
CA LEU A 7 9.37 -9.14 -4.21
C LEU A 7 9.24 -7.71 -4.73
N GLY A 8 9.05 -7.54 -6.04
CA GLY A 8 8.82 -6.24 -6.66
C GLY A 8 7.56 -5.54 -6.15
N THR A 9 6.46 -6.26 -5.98
CA THR A 9 5.22 -5.72 -5.40
C THR A 9 5.40 -5.36 -3.93
N LEU A 10 6.07 -6.18 -3.12
CA LEU A 10 6.37 -5.86 -1.72
C LEU A 10 7.25 -4.60 -1.60
N VAL A 11 8.30 -4.49 -2.42
CA VAL A 11 9.13 -3.29 -2.50
C VAL A 11 8.30 -2.09 -2.96
N GLY A 12 7.41 -2.28 -3.94
CA GLY A 12 6.49 -1.25 -4.40
C GLY A 12 5.56 -0.74 -3.31
N ILE A 13 4.99 -1.64 -2.50
CA ILE A 13 4.16 -1.30 -1.34
C ILE A 13 4.98 -0.48 -0.33
N ALA A 14 6.18 -0.92 0.03
CA ALA A 14 7.00 -0.20 1.00
C ALA A 14 7.41 1.20 0.49
N LEU A 15 7.97 1.27 -0.72
CA LEU A 15 8.42 2.53 -1.32
C LEU A 15 7.25 3.45 -1.67
N GLY A 16 6.14 2.91 -2.15
CA GLY A 16 4.95 3.69 -2.41
C GLY A 16 4.39 4.31 -1.14
N ALA A 17 4.37 3.57 -0.03
CA ALA A 17 3.91 4.09 1.24
C ALA A 17 4.86 5.17 1.77
N TRP A 18 6.17 4.99 1.55
CA TRP A 18 7.18 5.97 1.88
C TRP A 18 7.01 7.27 1.08
N LEU A 19 6.87 7.16 -0.25
CA LEU A 19 6.63 8.30 -1.14
C LEU A 19 5.31 9.01 -0.81
N GLY A 20 4.24 8.25 -0.59
CA GLY A 20 2.96 8.79 -0.15
C GLY A 20 3.10 9.58 1.15
N GLY A 21 3.81 9.02 2.14
CA GLY A 21 4.04 9.67 3.44
C GLY A 21 4.90 10.93 3.37
N ILE A 22 5.72 11.12 2.34
CA ILE A 22 6.50 12.36 2.14
C ILE A 22 5.69 13.40 1.37
N PHE A 23 5.04 13.00 0.28
CA PHE A 23 4.43 13.94 -0.68
C PHE A 23 2.94 14.22 -0.44
N TYR A 24 2.29 13.53 0.51
CA TYR A 24 0.84 13.73 0.75
C TYR A 24 0.50 15.17 1.12
N LYS A 25 1.37 15.88 1.84
CA LYS A 25 1.09 17.23 2.33
C LYS A 25 1.13 18.23 1.18
N ASP A 26 2.19 18.24 0.39
CA ASP A 26 2.34 19.15 -0.75
C ASP A 26 1.22 18.92 -1.78
N THR A 27 0.95 17.65 -2.08
CA THR A 27 -0.11 17.27 -3.03
C THR A 27 -1.50 17.54 -2.46
N GLY A 28 -1.68 17.32 -1.17
CA GLY A 28 -2.95 17.51 -0.48
C GLY A 28 -3.30 18.97 -0.23
N ASP A 29 -2.31 19.84 0.02
CA ASP A 29 -2.50 21.29 0.08
C ASP A 29 -2.97 21.83 -1.27
N TRP A 30 -2.36 21.37 -2.38
CA TRP A 30 -2.82 21.66 -3.74
C TRP A 30 -4.25 21.12 -3.98
N LEU A 31 -4.56 19.92 -3.51
CA LEU A 31 -5.88 19.30 -3.69
C LEU A 31 -6.97 19.92 -2.80
N SER A 32 -6.59 20.56 -1.69
CA SER A 32 -7.51 21.15 -0.72
C SER A 32 -8.40 22.24 -1.34
N SER A 33 -7.88 22.94 -2.36
CA SER A 33 -8.63 23.94 -3.15
C SER A 33 -9.83 23.34 -3.87
N PHE A 34 -9.74 22.07 -4.29
CA PHE A 34 -10.85 21.35 -4.95
C PHE A 34 -11.80 20.68 -3.95
N MET A 35 -11.36 20.45 -2.71
CA MET A 35 -12.10 19.71 -1.66
C MET A 35 -12.82 20.64 -0.67
N PHE A 36 -13.25 21.82 -1.13
CA PHE A 36 -13.95 22.83 -0.31
C PHE A 36 -13.21 23.21 0.99
N GLY A 37 -11.87 23.16 0.99
CA GLY A 37 -11.05 23.48 2.16
C GLY A 37 -10.94 22.37 3.22
N GLN A 38 -11.47 21.17 2.97
CA GLN A 38 -11.32 20.02 3.88
C GLN A 38 -9.92 19.40 3.79
N LYS A 39 -8.96 19.98 4.52
CA LYS A 39 -7.54 19.59 4.47
C LYS A 39 -7.30 18.11 4.79
N ASN A 40 -7.97 17.57 5.81
CA ASN A 40 -7.77 16.17 6.21
C ASN A 40 -8.22 15.20 5.11
N VAL A 41 -9.34 15.49 4.43
CA VAL A 41 -9.81 14.69 3.30
C VAL A 41 -8.81 14.78 2.14
N ALA A 42 -8.34 15.99 1.83
CA ALA A 42 -7.37 16.21 0.76
C ALA A 42 -6.05 15.47 1.01
N TYR A 43 -5.56 15.43 2.26
CA TYR A 43 -4.35 14.71 2.66
C TYR A 43 -4.51 13.19 2.50
N VAL A 44 -5.65 12.64 2.93
CA VAL A 44 -5.96 11.21 2.76
C VAL A 44 -6.02 10.84 1.28
N VAL A 45 -6.73 11.63 0.47
CA VAL A 45 -6.85 11.38 -0.97
C VAL A 45 -5.48 11.48 -1.65
N ALA A 46 -4.68 12.50 -1.33
CA ALA A 46 -3.34 12.67 -1.86
C ALA A 46 -2.42 11.49 -1.51
N PHE A 47 -2.44 11.04 -0.25
CA PHE A 47 -1.69 9.87 0.18
C PHE A 47 -2.08 8.62 -0.61
N VAL A 48 -3.38 8.30 -0.67
CA VAL A 48 -3.88 7.11 -1.37
C VAL A 48 -3.50 7.16 -2.85
N LEU A 49 -3.61 8.33 -3.49
CA LEU A 49 -3.27 8.51 -4.89
C LEU A 49 -1.78 8.24 -5.13
N ILE A 50 -0.89 8.94 -4.41
CA ILE A 50 0.56 8.76 -4.56
C ILE A 50 0.96 7.33 -4.23
N TYR A 51 0.41 6.78 -3.16
CA TYR A 51 0.69 5.43 -2.71
C TYR A 51 0.34 4.38 -3.76
N VAL A 52 -0.89 4.41 -4.29
CA VAL A 52 -1.37 3.45 -5.28
C VAL A 52 -0.58 3.59 -6.58
N VAL A 53 -0.37 4.82 -7.06
CA VAL A 53 0.34 5.08 -8.32
C VAL A 53 1.79 4.61 -8.21
N SER A 54 2.49 4.98 -7.14
CA SER A 54 3.89 4.62 -6.95
C SER A 54 4.08 3.12 -6.76
N SER A 55 3.22 2.47 -5.95
CA SER A 55 3.29 1.02 -5.72
C SER A 55 3.07 0.24 -7.02
N LYS A 56 2.10 0.65 -7.84
CA LYS A 56 1.84 0.04 -9.14
C LYS A 56 2.97 0.29 -10.13
N ALA A 57 3.52 1.50 -10.19
CA ALA A 57 4.63 1.82 -11.07
C ALA A 57 5.84 0.92 -10.79
N ILE A 58 6.21 0.75 -9.52
CA ILE A 58 7.33 -0.11 -9.11
C ILE A 58 7.03 -1.58 -9.42
N GLY A 59 5.81 -2.07 -9.10
CA GLY A 59 5.41 -3.43 -9.43
C GLY A 59 5.51 -3.73 -10.94
N ILE A 60 5.09 -2.77 -11.79
CA ILE A 60 5.19 -2.88 -13.25
C ILE A 60 6.67 -2.92 -13.72
N LEU A 61 7.56 -2.13 -13.11
CA LEU A 61 8.99 -2.16 -13.42
C LEU A 61 9.59 -3.55 -13.14
N PHE A 62 9.29 -4.13 -11.97
CA PHE A 62 9.75 -5.48 -11.63
C PHE A 62 9.12 -6.57 -12.50
N TRP A 63 7.87 -6.40 -12.89
CA TRP A 63 7.22 -7.29 -13.84
C TRP A 63 7.96 -7.28 -15.19
N PHE A 64 8.34 -6.10 -15.68
CA PHE A 64 9.10 -5.95 -16.92
C PHE A 64 10.50 -6.59 -16.81
N LEU A 65 11.22 -6.33 -15.72
CA LEU A 65 12.52 -6.97 -15.44
C LEU A 65 12.40 -8.50 -15.46
N ASN A 66 11.43 -9.05 -14.75
CA ASN A 66 11.19 -10.50 -14.69
C ASN A 66 10.88 -11.10 -16.07
N LYS A 67 10.25 -10.34 -16.97
CA LYS A 67 9.95 -10.79 -18.34
C LYS A 67 11.23 -10.97 -19.17
N ILE A 68 12.24 -10.13 -18.93
CA ILE A 68 13.55 -10.21 -19.59
C ILE A 68 14.35 -11.42 -19.08
N PHE A 69 14.21 -11.78 -17.80
CA PHE A 69 14.97 -12.87 -17.17
C PHE A 69 14.32 -14.26 -17.24
N LYS A 70 13.03 -14.37 -17.60
CA LYS A 70 12.31 -15.65 -17.64
C LYS A 70 12.56 -16.43 -18.94
N LEU A 71 13.71 -17.09 -19.01
CA LEU A 71 14.04 -18.09 -20.02
C LEU A 71 14.05 -19.55 -19.47
N ILE A 72 13.76 -19.81 -18.19
CA ILE A 72 14.13 -21.12 -17.59
C ILE A 72 12.98 -21.83 -16.84
N ALA A 73 12.75 -23.06 -17.31
CA ALA A 73 12.10 -24.25 -16.73
C ALA A 73 10.57 -24.30 -16.52
N ILE A 74 9.93 -25.10 -17.38
CA ILE A 74 8.54 -25.59 -17.28
C ILE A 74 8.58 -26.96 -16.59
N ILE A 75 8.18 -27.03 -15.31
CA ILE A 75 7.97 -28.31 -14.60
C ILE A 75 6.49 -28.44 -14.24
N PRO A 76 5.80 -29.51 -14.67
CA PRO A 76 4.34 -29.62 -14.61
C PRO A 76 3.74 -29.65 -13.19
N PHE A 77 4.46 -30.18 -12.18
CA PHE A 77 3.99 -30.23 -10.79
C PHE A 77 4.12 -28.89 -10.04
N LEU A 78 4.96 -27.96 -10.53
CA LEU A 78 5.08 -26.61 -9.96
C LEU A 78 3.87 -25.73 -10.26
N LYS A 79 3.01 -26.09 -11.23
CA LYS A 79 1.89 -25.23 -11.67
C LYS A 79 0.85 -25.00 -10.57
N THR A 80 0.49 -26.04 -9.81
CA THR A 80 -0.51 -25.94 -8.72
C THR A 80 0.08 -25.20 -7.51
N ILE A 81 1.32 -25.52 -7.13
CA ILE A 81 2.04 -24.84 -6.05
C ILE A 81 2.22 -23.35 -6.38
N ASN A 82 2.56 -23.02 -7.63
CA ASN A 82 2.69 -21.65 -8.10
C ASN A 82 1.35 -20.89 -8.09
N ARG A 83 0.21 -21.57 -8.30
CA ARG A 83 -1.12 -20.95 -8.22
C ARG A 83 -1.51 -20.64 -6.77
N VAL A 84 -1.31 -21.59 -5.86
CA VAL A 84 -1.62 -21.40 -4.43
C VAL A 84 -0.68 -20.37 -3.81
N ALA A 85 0.62 -20.48 -4.05
CA ALA A 85 1.60 -19.50 -3.59
C ALA A 85 1.30 -18.10 -4.12
N GLY A 86 0.95 -17.98 -5.41
CA GLY A 86 0.52 -16.70 -5.98
C GLY A 86 -0.74 -16.13 -5.32
N ALA A 87 -1.72 -16.96 -5.00
CA ALA A 87 -2.94 -16.52 -4.30
C ALA A 87 -2.64 -16.06 -2.87
N THR A 88 -1.85 -16.82 -2.12
CA THR A 88 -1.44 -16.47 -0.75
C THR A 88 -0.63 -15.18 -0.73
N LEU A 89 0.35 -15.03 -1.64
CA LEU A 89 1.15 -13.81 -1.75
C LEU A 89 0.28 -12.61 -2.13
N GLY A 90 -0.63 -12.77 -3.10
CA GLY A 90 -1.56 -11.70 -3.46
C GLY A 90 -2.48 -11.28 -2.31
N LEU A 91 -2.91 -12.22 -1.46
CA LEU A 91 -3.69 -11.91 -0.26
C LEU A 91 -2.87 -11.12 0.76
N ILE A 92 -1.61 -11.52 1.01
CA ILE A 92 -0.70 -10.81 1.90
C ILE A 92 -0.43 -9.39 1.38
N GLU A 93 -0.16 -9.25 0.08
CA GLU A 93 0.05 -7.95 -0.57
C GLU A 93 -1.18 -7.04 -0.43
N ALA A 94 -2.37 -7.57 -0.70
CA ALA A 94 -3.61 -6.81 -0.54
C ALA A 94 -3.86 -6.40 0.92
N ALA A 95 -3.59 -7.30 1.87
CA ALA A 95 -3.72 -7.03 3.30
C ALA A 95 -2.75 -5.94 3.76
N LEU A 96 -1.48 -5.99 3.32
CA LEU A 96 -0.49 -4.94 3.57
C LEU A 96 -0.94 -3.62 2.94
N MET A 97 -1.41 -3.67 1.69
CA MET A 97 -1.79 -2.47 0.96
C MET A 97 -2.94 -1.72 1.65
N LEU A 98 -4.00 -2.45 2.00
CA LEU A 98 -5.15 -1.92 2.73
C LEU A 98 -4.76 -1.50 4.15
N GLY A 99 -3.94 -2.29 4.85
CA GLY A 99 -3.50 -1.98 6.20
C GLY A 99 -2.72 -0.66 6.28
N VAL A 100 -1.84 -0.38 5.33
CA VAL A 100 -1.13 0.91 5.25
C VAL A 100 -2.10 2.07 5.05
N ILE A 101 -3.08 1.92 4.16
CA ILE A 101 -4.13 2.93 3.94
C ILE A 101 -4.90 3.18 5.23
N LEU A 102 -5.29 2.12 5.94
CA LEU A 102 -6.03 2.21 7.21
C LEU A 102 -5.21 2.86 8.33
N ILE A 103 -3.90 2.57 8.42
CA ILE A 103 -2.98 3.26 9.35
C ILE A 103 -2.97 4.76 9.03
N PHE A 104 -2.88 5.14 7.76
CA PHE A 104 -2.88 6.55 7.39
C PHE A 104 -4.22 7.21 7.72
N LEU A 105 -5.34 6.57 7.37
CA LEU A 105 -6.69 7.06 7.67
C LEU A 105 -6.92 7.29 9.17
N SER A 106 -6.35 6.45 10.04
CA SER A 106 -6.53 6.60 11.48
C SER A 106 -5.78 7.79 12.07
N HIS A 107 -4.75 8.31 11.38
CA HIS A 107 -4.01 9.51 11.82
C HIS A 107 -4.66 10.81 11.35
N PHE A 108 -5.46 10.79 10.29
CA PHE A 108 -6.13 11.98 9.76
C PHE A 108 -7.64 11.90 9.97
N PRO A 109 -8.17 12.33 11.13
CA PRO A 109 -9.60 12.28 11.40
C PRO A 109 -10.34 13.26 10.49
N PHE A 110 -11.01 12.73 9.46
CA PHE A 110 -11.89 13.52 8.58
C PHE A 110 -13.38 13.24 8.80
N SER A 111 -13.71 12.19 9.55
CA SER A 111 -15.07 11.79 9.89
C SER A 111 -15.09 11.08 11.23
N SER A 112 -15.82 11.63 12.20
CA SER A 112 -16.00 11.03 13.52
C SER A 112 -16.71 9.68 13.46
N TRP A 113 -17.65 9.52 12.52
CA TRP A 113 -18.32 8.25 12.24
C TRP A 113 -17.32 7.19 11.75
N LEU A 114 -16.47 7.54 10.78
CA LEU A 114 -15.51 6.58 10.23
C LEU A 114 -14.48 6.14 11.28
N THR A 115 -13.96 7.07 12.08
CA THR A 115 -13.01 6.73 13.14
C THR A 115 -13.65 5.81 14.19
N ALA A 116 -14.93 6.02 14.54
CA ALA A 116 -15.65 5.16 15.47
C ALA A 116 -15.87 3.75 14.91
N GLU A 117 -16.21 3.61 13.62
CA GLU A 117 -16.41 2.31 12.98
C GLU A 117 -15.10 1.56 12.74
N LEU A 118 -14.01 2.27 12.39
CA LEU A 118 -12.67 1.67 12.29
C LEU A 118 -12.19 1.09 13.63
N ALA A 119 -12.46 1.78 14.74
CA ALA A 119 -12.09 1.32 16.08
C ALA A 119 -12.84 0.05 16.52
N LYS A 120 -14.07 -0.16 16.03
CA LYS A 120 -14.88 -1.36 16.31
C LYS A 120 -14.54 -2.54 15.39
N SER A 121 -13.94 -2.27 14.23
CA SER A 121 -13.71 -3.28 13.21
C SER A 121 -12.48 -4.14 13.51
N GLN A 122 -12.71 -5.41 13.87
CA GLN A 122 -11.65 -6.39 14.07
C GLN A 122 -10.80 -6.59 12.81
N ILE A 123 -11.42 -6.57 11.63
CA ILE A 123 -10.72 -6.73 10.35
C ILE A 123 -9.80 -5.54 10.11
N ALA A 124 -10.27 -4.31 10.35
CA ALA A 124 -9.43 -3.12 10.18
C ALA A 124 -8.23 -3.15 11.14
N LEU A 125 -8.45 -3.50 12.40
CA LEU A 125 -7.39 -3.68 13.40
C LEU A 125 -6.38 -4.75 12.98
N TRP A 126 -6.85 -5.87 12.43
CA TRP A 126 -5.98 -6.96 11.97
C TRP A 126 -5.16 -6.56 10.74
N LEU A 127 -5.76 -5.88 9.76
CA LEU A 127 -5.07 -5.36 8.59
C LEU A 127 -4.01 -4.32 8.98
N MET A 128 -4.36 -3.39 9.88
CA MET A 128 -3.41 -2.42 10.42
C MET A 128 -2.27 -3.11 11.17
N ALA A 129 -2.55 -4.16 11.95
CA ALA A 129 -1.52 -4.92 12.66
C ALA A 129 -0.53 -5.60 11.70
N ILE A 130 -1.00 -6.16 10.59
CA ILE A 130 -0.12 -6.73 9.54
C ILE A 130 0.74 -5.63 8.91
N ALA A 131 0.14 -4.49 8.57
CA ALA A 131 0.86 -3.36 7.97
C ALA A 131 1.85 -2.68 8.92
N LYS A 132 1.76 -2.89 10.24
CA LYS A 132 2.78 -2.39 11.20
C LYS A 132 4.18 -2.90 10.91
N VAL A 133 4.34 -4.04 10.22
CA VAL A 133 5.66 -4.51 9.79
C VAL A 133 6.37 -3.49 8.88
N LEU A 134 5.63 -2.64 8.18
CA LEU A 134 6.15 -1.62 7.28
C LEU A 134 6.39 -0.27 7.96
N THR A 135 5.90 -0.04 9.18
CA THR A 135 6.05 1.26 9.86
C THR A 135 7.50 1.69 10.09
N PRO A 136 8.50 0.81 10.30
CA PRO A 136 9.90 1.24 10.37
C PRO A 136 10.44 1.84 9.06
N LEU A 137 9.79 1.49 7.93
CA LEU A 137 10.14 1.99 6.60
C LEU A 137 9.37 3.27 6.25
N LEU A 138 8.28 3.56 6.96
CA LEU A 138 7.51 4.77 6.74
C LEU A 138 8.29 6.00 7.25
N PRO A 139 8.16 7.15 6.56
CA PRO A 139 8.82 8.37 6.99
C PRO A 139 8.31 8.76 8.38
N LYS A 140 9.22 9.07 9.30
CA LYS A 140 8.88 9.46 10.68
C LYS A 140 7.94 10.67 10.76
N VAL A 141 7.85 11.45 9.68
CA VAL A 141 6.91 12.57 9.51
C VAL A 141 5.46 12.14 9.76
N LEU A 142 5.10 10.90 9.46
CA LEU A 142 3.77 10.33 9.74
C LEU A 142 3.43 10.20 11.23
N PHE A 143 4.43 10.10 12.10
CA PHE A 143 4.26 9.80 13.53
C PHE A 143 4.57 10.99 14.45
N LEU A 144 4.92 12.14 13.90
CA LEU A 144 5.33 13.34 14.63
C LEU A 144 4.30 14.48 14.56
N GLN A 145 3.07 14.19 14.12
CA GLN A 145 1.94 15.12 14.05
C GLN A 145 0.79 14.61 14.93
#